data_AF-A0A7K3VVY3-F1
#
_entry.id   AF-A0A7K3VVY3-F1
#
_cell.length_a   1.000
_cell.length_b   1.000
_cell.length_c   1.000
_cell.angle_alpha   90.00
_cell.angle_beta   90.00
_cell.angle_gamma   90.00
#
_symmetry.space_group_name_H-M   'P 1'
#
loop_
_entity.id
_entity.type
_entity.pdbx_description
1 polymer ?
#
loop_
_entity_poly.entity_id
_entity_poly.type
_entity_poly.pdbx_seq_one_letter_code
_entity_poly.pdbx_strand_id
1 'polypeptide(L)'
;MTLAVPTTRTAGSPAGRGDAVDRIIAAVAADPAPRLTGRAPAGGAELADRIRRAAMDVELATVLTVRAERLGNPVLASMLRERAAVRRGRAERIRADLAARGVITHRAA
;
A
#
# COMPACT_ATOMS: atom_id res chain seq x y z
N MET A 1 -8.83 -35.76 -46.61
CA MET A 1 -7.42 -35.43 -46.43
C MET A 1 -7.35 -34.15 -45.60
N THR A 2 -6.94 -34.27 -44.35
CA THR A 2 -7.11 -33.24 -43.31
C THR A 2 -5.78 -32.55 -43.04
N LEU A 3 -5.70 -31.24 -43.25
CA LEU A 3 -4.50 -30.44 -42.95
C LEU A 3 -4.57 -29.98 -41.49
N ALA A 4 -3.64 -30.48 -40.67
CA ALA A 4 -3.45 -30.06 -39.28
C ALA A 4 -2.71 -28.72 -39.24
N VAL A 5 -3.34 -27.71 -38.65
CA VAL A 5 -2.72 -26.40 -38.34
C VAL A 5 -2.03 -26.51 -36.98
N PRO A 6 -0.70 -26.30 -36.86
CA PRO A 6 -0.05 -26.26 -35.57
C PRO A 6 -0.28 -24.88 -34.92
N THR A 7 -1.01 -24.85 -33.82
CA THR A 7 -1.09 -23.67 -32.94
C THR A 7 0.18 -23.64 -32.08
N THR A 8 1.02 -22.63 -32.30
CA THR A 8 2.11 -22.33 -31.37
C THR A 8 1.53 -21.76 -30.09
N ARG A 9 1.39 -22.63 -29.09
CA ARG A 9 1.15 -22.28 -27.69
C ARG A 9 2.39 -21.56 -27.17
N THR A 10 2.37 -20.23 -27.15
CA THR A 10 3.30 -19.43 -26.36
C THR A 10 3.14 -19.80 -24.89
N ALA A 11 4.09 -20.57 -24.36
CA ALA A 11 4.22 -20.83 -22.94
C ALA A 11 4.67 -19.55 -22.25
N GLY A 12 3.71 -18.68 -21.89
CA GLY A 12 3.93 -17.61 -20.95
C GLY A 12 4.14 -18.20 -19.55
N SER A 13 5.38 -18.26 -19.10
CA SER A 13 5.76 -18.68 -17.75
C SER A 13 4.99 -17.86 -16.69
N PRO A 14 4.27 -18.50 -15.74
CA PRO A 14 3.56 -17.80 -14.67
C PRO A 14 4.46 -17.33 -13.51
N ALA A 15 5.78 -17.51 -13.60
CA ALA A 15 6.71 -17.40 -12.46
C ALA A 15 7.01 -15.95 -11.97
N GLY A 16 6.39 -14.91 -12.52
CA GLY A 16 6.81 -13.53 -12.22
C GLY A 16 6.06 -12.80 -11.10
N ARG A 17 4.87 -13.28 -10.68
CA ARG A 17 3.95 -12.50 -9.84
C ARG A 17 3.87 -12.94 -8.38
N GLY A 18 4.07 -14.22 -8.08
CA GLY A 18 4.11 -14.76 -6.70
C GLY A 18 5.37 -14.31 -5.97
N ASP A 19 6.53 -14.49 -6.59
CA ASP A 19 7.84 -14.14 -6.04
C ASP A 19 8.01 -12.68 -5.61
N ALA A 20 7.30 -11.76 -6.25
CA ALA A 20 7.36 -10.34 -5.88
C ALA A 20 6.55 -10.08 -4.60
N VAL A 21 5.41 -10.74 -4.44
CA VAL A 21 4.57 -10.64 -3.24
C VAL A 21 5.26 -11.35 -2.08
N ASP A 22 5.84 -12.53 -2.32
CA ASP A 22 6.56 -13.29 -1.29
C ASP A 22 7.82 -12.55 -0.82
N ARG A 23 8.52 -11.84 -1.71
CA ARG A 23 9.64 -10.97 -1.32
C ARG A 23 9.21 -9.77 -0.49
N ILE A 24 8.05 -9.17 -0.78
CA ILE A 24 7.51 -8.09 0.04
C ILE A 24 7.10 -8.61 1.42
N ILE A 25 6.45 -9.78 1.49
CA ILE A 25 6.08 -10.41 2.76
C ILE A 25 7.32 -10.76 3.57
N ALA A 26 8.36 -11.32 2.94
CA ALA A 26 9.62 -11.64 3.60
C ALA A 26 10.37 -10.39 4.08
N ALA A 27 10.38 -9.30 3.29
CA ALA A 27 10.99 -8.04 3.68
C ALA A 27 10.25 -7.37 4.86
N VAL A 28 8.91 -7.44 4.87
CA VAL A 28 8.09 -6.95 6.00
C VAL A 28 8.30 -7.81 7.25
N ALA A 29 8.48 -9.12 7.10
CA ALA A 29 8.78 -10.02 8.21
C ALA A 29 10.20 -9.84 8.77
N ALA A 30 11.14 -9.39 7.94
CA ALA A 30 12.53 -9.14 8.31
C ALA A 30 12.76 -7.75 8.91
N ASP A 31 11.83 -6.81 8.75
CA ASP A 31 11.90 -5.49 9.38
C ASP A 31 11.59 -5.63 10.88
N PRO A 32 12.55 -5.43 11.79
CA PRO A 32 12.29 -5.47 13.21
C PRO A 32 11.42 -4.25 13.55
N ALA A 33 10.10 -4.44 13.50
CA ALA A 33 9.13 -3.42 13.89
C ALA A 33 9.60 -2.74 15.20
N PRO A 34 9.55 -1.40 15.29
CA PRO A 34 10.03 -0.70 16.47
C PRO A 34 9.34 -1.28 17.70
N ARG A 35 10.13 -1.91 18.57
CA ARG A 35 9.63 -2.53 19.81
C ARG A 35 9.09 -1.41 20.68
N LEU A 36 7.77 -1.33 20.79
CA LEU A 36 7.09 -0.46 21.75
C LEU A 36 7.37 -1.07 23.15
N THR A 37 8.42 -0.60 23.82
CA THR A 37 8.89 -1.11 25.12
C THR A 37 8.09 -0.59 26.32
N GLY A 38 6.95 0.07 26.09
CA GLY A 38 6.08 0.58 27.16
C GLY A 38 4.87 -0.32 27.39
N ARG A 39 4.54 -0.62 28.64
CA ARG A 39 3.24 -1.18 29.04
C ARG A 39 2.15 -0.30 28.43
N ALA A 40 1.44 -0.82 27.43
CA ALA A 40 0.42 -0.06 26.72
C ALA A 40 -0.64 0.41 27.73
N PRO A 41 -0.89 1.72 27.87
CA PRO A 41 -2.08 2.17 28.57
C PRO A 41 -3.31 1.56 27.87
N ALA A 42 -4.39 1.31 28.61
CA ALA A 42 -5.65 0.88 28.00
C ALA A 42 -5.98 1.83 26.81
N GLY A 43 -5.99 1.30 25.58
CA GLY A 43 -6.11 2.08 24.33
C GLY A 43 -4.84 2.17 23.45
N GLY A 44 -3.68 1.70 23.92
CA GLY A 44 -2.43 1.75 23.15
C GLY A 44 -2.39 0.87 21.89
N ALA A 45 -3.06 -0.29 21.92
CA ALA A 45 -3.17 -1.16 20.75
C ALA A 45 -4.06 -0.56 19.65
N GLU A 46 -5.16 0.08 20.05
CA GLU A 46 -6.03 0.81 19.12
C GLU A 46 -5.32 2.01 18.51
N LEU A 47 -4.55 2.74 19.33
CA LEU A 47 -3.73 3.85 18.87
C LEU A 47 -2.67 3.41 17.85
N ALA A 48 -1.94 2.34 18.16
CA ALA A 48 -0.95 1.76 17.26
C ALA A 48 -1.60 1.29 15.95
N ASP A 49 -2.81 0.71 16.01
CA ASP A 49 -3.53 0.30 14.81
C ASP A 49 -3.98 1.49 13.95
N ARG A 50 -4.44 2.59 14.56
CA ARG A 50 -4.75 3.84 13.83
C ARG A 50 -3.52 4.40 13.12
N ILE A 51 -2.37 4.45 13.81
CA ILE A 51 -1.11 4.91 13.21
C ILE A 51 -0.71 4.00 12.05
N ARG A 52 -0.77 2.67 12.24
CA ARG A 52 -0.47 1.70 11.20
C ARG A 52 -1.37 1.87 9.97
N ARG A 53 -2.67 2.04 10.16
CA ARG A 53 -3.62 2.29 9.06
C ARG A 53 -3.31 3.57 8.31
N ALA A 54 -2.99 4.66 9.02
CA ALA A 54 -2.60 5.92 8.38
C ALA A 54 -1.33 5.77 7.54
N ALA A 55 -0.32 5.07 8.06
CA ALA A 55 0.91 4.78 7.29
C ALA A 55 0.60 3.95 6.04
N MET A 56 -0.21 2.89 6.17
CA MET A 56 -0.64 2.06 5.04
C MET A 56 -1.41 2.85 3.98
N ASP A 57 -2.30 3.77 4.38
CA ASP A 57 -3.03 4.60 3.43
C ASP A 57 -2.07 5.55 2.67
N VAL A 58 -1.02 6.08 3.31
CA VAL A 58 0.01 6.90 2.64
C VAL A 58 0.80 6.07 1.63
N GLU A 59 1.30 4.90 2.03
CA GLU A 59 2.05 4.01 1.15
C GLU A 59 1.22 3.58 -0.07
N LEU A 60 -0.04 3.20 0.18
CA LEU A 60 -0.94 2.82 -0.90
C LEU A 60 -1.21 4.00 -1.85
N ALA A 61 -1.37 5.22 -1.34
CA ALA A 61 -1.52 6.40 -2.18
C ALA A 61 -0.31 6.62 -3.09
N THR A 62 0.90 6.43 -2.56
CA THR A 62 2.15 6.53 -3.34
C THR A 62 2.20 5.48 -4.43
N VAL A 63 1.93 4.20 -4.11
CA VAL A 63 1.90 3.11 -5.10
C VAL A 63 0.86 3.38 -6.20
N LEU A 64 -0.33 3.84 -5.84
CA LEU A 64 -1.39 4.16 -6.79
C LEU A 64 -0.99 5.32 -7.73
N THR A 65 -0.29 6.33 -7.20
CA THR A 65 0.20 7.47 -7.98
C THR A 65 1.24 7.02 -8.99
N VAL A 66 2.25 6.27 -8.56
CA VAL A 66 3.30 5.71 -9.44
C VAL A 66 2.69 4.81 -10.52
N ARG A 67 1.68 4.01 -10.19
CA ARG A 67 0.96 3.19 -11.18
C ARG A 67 0.19 4.03 -12.19
N ALA A 68 -0.45 5.11 -11.75
CA ALA A 68 -1.17 6.02 -12.65
C ALA A 68 -0.23 6.70 -13.65
N GLU A 69 0.98 7.08 -13.23
CA GLU A 69 2.00 7.68 -14.09
C GLU A 69 2.51 6.73 -15.18
N ARG A 70 2.57 5.43 -14.87
CA ARG A 70 3.05 4.40 -15.80
C ARG A 70 1.96 3.84 -16.71
N LEU A 71 0.70 4.23 -16.52
CA LEU A 71 -0.43 3.71 -17.28
C LEU A 71 -0.67 4.51 -18.56
N GLY A 72 -0.76 3.82 -19.70
CA GLY A 72 -1.12 4.45 -20.98
C GLY A 72 -2.61 4.76 -21.15
N ASN A 73 -3.48 4.18 -20.32
CA ASN A 73 -4.92 4.45 -20.37
C ASN A 73 -5.29 5.62 -19.44
N PRO A 74 -5.78 6.76 -19.97
CA PRO A 74 -6.02 7.97 -19.19
C PRO A 74 -7.19 7.82 -18.19
N VAL A 75 -8.21 7.04 -18.52
CA VAL A 75 -9.38 6.82 -17.65
C VAL A 75 -8.96 6.04 -16.39
N LEU A 76 -8.25 4.93 -16.59
CA LEU A 76 -7.74 4.13 -15.47
C LEU A 76 -6.71 4.90 -14.64
N ALA A 77 -5.86 5.70 -15.28
CA ALA A 77 -4.93 6.58 -14.57
C ALA A 77 -5.69 7.60 -13.68
N SER A 78 -6.78 8.20 -14.17
CA SER A 78 -7.63 9.10 -13.36
C SER A 78 -8.19 8.40 -12.13
N MET A 79 -8.78 7.21 -12.31
CA MET A 79 -9.34 6.43 -11.20
C MET A 79 -8.29 6.08 -10.14
N LEU A 80 -7.06 5.76 -10.56
CA LEU A 80 -5.96 5.48 -9.63
C LEU A 80 -5.55 6.74 -8.84
N ARG A 81 -5.50 7.90 -9.50
CA ARG A 81 -5.21 9.19 -8.83
C ARG A 81 -6.30 9.57 -7.84
N GLU A 82 -7.57 9.43 -8.21
CA GLU A 82 -8.72 9.66 -7.33
C GLU A 82 -8.64 8.76 -6.08
N ARG A 83 -8.36 7.47 -6.28
CA ARG A 83 -8.16 6.53 -5.16
C ARG A 83 -6.97 6.94 -4.30
N ALA A 84 -5.86 7.37 -4.89
CA ALA A 84 -4.71 7.88 -4.13
C ALA A 84 -5.08 9.11 -3.29
N ALA A 85 -5.87 10.05 -3.84
CA ALA A 85 -6.35 11.23 -3.12
C ALA A 85 -7.24 10.85 -1.93
N VAL A 86 -8.17 9.90 -2.09
CA VAL A 86 -9.01 9.38 -1.00
C VAL A 86 -8.15 8.80 0.13
N ARG A 87 -7.09 8.05 -0.20
CA ARG A 87 -6.16 7.46 0.77
C ARG A 87 -5.38 8.53 1.53
N ARG A 88 -4.82 9.52 0.83
CA ARG A 88 -4.16 10.68 1.48
C ARG A 88 -5.11 11.41 2.42
N GLY A 89 -6.32 11.70 1.97
CA GLY A 89 -7.33 12.37 2.79
C GLY A 89 -7.78 11.56 4.01
N ARG A 90 -7.71 10.22 3.95
CA ARG A 90 -7.97 9.37 5.13
C ARG A 90 -6.81 9.39 6.10
N ALA A 91 -5.58 9.25 5.62
CA ALA A 91 -4.38 9.35 6.46
C ALA A 91 -4.28 10.72 7.15
N GLU A 92 -4.59 11.80 6.44
CA GLU A 92 -4.54 13.15 7.00
C GLU A 92 -5.58 13.36 8.10
N ARG A 93 -6.80 12.84 7.92
CA ARG A 93 -7.82 12.86 8.98
C ARG A 93 -7.37 12.11 10.24
N ILE A 94 -6.72 10.95 10.07
CA ILE A 94 -6.17 10.21 11.22
C ILE A 94 -5.07 11.02 11.88
N ARG A 95 -4.14 11.61 11.12
CA ARG A 95 -3.08 12.48 11.68
C ARG A 95 -3.66 13.66 12.45
N ALA A 96 -4.67 14.34 11.91
CA ALA A 96 -5.35 15.44 12.59
C ALA A 96 -6.02 14.98 13.89
N ASP A 97 -6.72 13.83 13.91
CA ASP A 97 -7.29 13.24 15.15
C ASP A 97 -6.20 12.91 16.18
N LEU A 98 -5.07 12.35 15.73
CA LEU A 98 -3.93 12.04 16.61
C LEU A 98 -3.24 13.29 17.15
N ALA A 99 -3.12 14.35 16.35
CA ALA A 99 -2.56 15.62 16.76
C ALA A 99 -3.48 16.35 17.75
N ALA A 100 -4.80 16.33 17.52
CA ALA A 100 -5.78 16.89 18.46
C ALA A 100 -5.77 16.17 19.82
N ARG A 101 -5.43 14.88 19.84
CA ARG A 101 -5.23 14.10 21.08
C ARG A 101 -3.86 14.28 21.71
N GLY A 102 -2.97 15.08 21.12
CA GLY A 102 -1.61 15.30 21.59
C GLY A 102 -0.68 14.10 21.44
N VAL A 103 -1.04 13.10 20.63
CA VAL A 103 -0.23 11.88 20.42
C VAL A 103 0.96 12.16 19.50
N ILE A 104 0.76 12.98 18.48
CA ILE A 104 1.79 13.37 17.53
C ILE A 104 1.84 14.88 17.42
N THR A 105 3.02 15.43 17.24
CA THR A 105 3.20 16.85 16.87
C THR A 105 3.13 16.97 15.36
N HIS A 106 2.32 17.92 14.86
CA HIS A 106 2.39 18.29 13.45
C HIS A 106 3.75 18.92 13.19
N ARG A 107 4.62 18.24 12.45
CA ARG A 107 5.70 18.93 11.73
C ARG A 107 5.07 19.46 10.45
N ALA A 108 4.73 20.76 10.45
CA ALA A 108 4.46 21.46 9.22
C ALA A 108 5.72 21.35 8.34
N ALA A 109 5.54 20.84 7.12
CA ALA A 109 6.55 20.90 6.08
C ALA A 109 6.53 22.29 5.43
#